data_AF-A0A2T1N679-F1
#
_entry.id   AF-A0A2T1N679-F1
#
_cell.length_a   1.000
_cell.length_b   1.000
_cell.length_c   1.000
_cell.angle_alpha   90.00
_cell.angle_beta   90.00
_cell.angle_gamma   90.00
#
_symmetry.space_group_name_H-M   'P 1'
#
loop_
_entity.id
_entity.type
_entity.pdbx_description
1 polymer ?
#
loop_
_entity_poly.entity_id
_entity_poly.type
_entity_poly.pdbx_seq_one_letter_code
_entity_poly.pdbx_strand_id
1 'polypeptide(L)'
;MNLIKFLLRMIRKESYQIYTYRTIDGIAYFKFSYHWKNNGYEIDIHQQPSYEGRATDHHISHRLSCERDAPYKICISNLKLPKTLEAAQKFSVAFAEYTWEYIKTGVSIDTQISIQAENRQ
;
A
#
# COMPACT_ATOMS: atom_id res chain seq x y z
N MET A 1 -15.77 22.46 37.00
CA MET A 1 -15.91 22.90 35.59
C MET A 1 -14.55 23.43 35.13
N ASN A 2 -13.76 22.60 34.44
CA ASN A 2 -12.48 23.03 33.85
C ASN A 2 -12.48 22.62 32.38
N LEU A 3 -13.15 23.48 31.61
CA LEU A 3 -13.05 23.56 30.16
C LEU A 3 -11.60 23.97 29.84
N ILE A 4 -11.04 23.50 28.71
CA ILE A 4 -9.66 23.75 28.23
C ILE A 4 -8.65 22.63 28.58
N LYS A 5 -8.96 21.41 28.13
CA LYS A 5 -7.97 20.45 27.60
C LYS A 5 -8.35 19.93 26.21
N PHE A 6 -9.14 20.70 25.46
CA PHE A 6 -9.28 20.52 24.01
C PHE A 6 -8.15 21.29 23.33
N LEU A 7 -6.92 20.85 23.59
CA LEU A 7 -5.78 21.25 22.78
C LEU A 7 -6.03 20.64 21.41
N LEU A 8 -6.48 21.51 20.50
CA LEU A 8 -6.50 21.32 19.06
C LEU A 8 -5.34 20.40 18.67
N ARG A 9 -5.65 19.14 18.36
CA ARG A 9 -4.83 18.34 17.46
C ARG A 9 -4.95 19.04 16.11
N MET A 10 -4.19 20.14 15.94
CA MET A 10 -3.88 20.68 14.63
C MET A 10 -3.10 19.59 13.93
N ILE A 11 -3.84 18.70 13.27
CA ILE A 11 -3.31 17.77 12.30
C ILE A 11 -2.70 18.69 11.24
N ARG A 12 -1.37 18.84 11.25
CA ARG A 12 -0.68 19.31 10.05
C ARG A 12 -1.07 18.32 8.97
N LYS A 13 -2.00 18.72 8.10
CA LYS A 13 -2.27 18.00 6.87
C LYS A 13 -1.03 18.19 6.02
N GLU A 14 -0.07 17.27 6.12
CA GLU A 14 1.03 17.23 5.17
C GLU A 14 0.41 17.16 3.78
N SER A 15 0.72 18.12 2.91
CA SER A 15 0.22 18.13 1.55
C SER A 15 1.01 17.08 0.77
N TYR A 16 0.35 15.99 0.41
CA TYR A 16 0.89 14.99 -0.50
C TYR A 16 -0.08 14.82 -1.68
N GLN A 17 0.44 14.30 -2.78
CA GLN A 17 -0.37 13.97 -3.95
C GLN A 17 -0.86 12.53 -3.87
N ILE A 18 -2.15 12.32 -4.19
CA ILE A 18 -2.73 11.00 -4.38
C ILE A 18 -2.65 10.65 -5.85
N TYR A 19 -2.05 9.51 -6.14
CA TYR A 19 -1.90 8.96 -7.49
C TYR A 19 -2.86 7.81 -7.68
N THR A 20 -3.55 7.79 -8.82
CA THR A 20 -4.43 6.69 -9.19
C THR A 20 -3.70 5.76 -10.15
N TYR A 21 -3.70 4.47 -9.83
CA TYR A 21 -3.25 3.41 -10.72
C TYR A 21 -4.45 2.56 -11.13
N ARG A 22 -4.55 2.23 -12.41
CA ARG A 22 -5.55 1.30 -12.95
C ARG A 22 -4.82 0.02 -13.35
N THR A 23 -5.37 -1.13 -12.98
CA THR A 23 -4.74 -2.42 -13.28
C THR A 23 -4.59 -2.64 -14.77
N ILE A 24 -3.67 -3.51 -15.18
CA ILE A 24 -3.36 -3.76 -16.60
C ILE A 24 -4.61 -4.19 -17.39
N ASP A 25 -5.48 -5.00 -16.79
CA ASP A 25 -6.76 -5.41 -17.39
C ASP A 25 -7.84 -4.31 -17.38
N GLY A 26 -7.57 -3.17 -16.76
CA GLY A 26 -8.46 -2.02 -16.71
C GLY A 26 -9.64 -2.18 -15.75
N ILE A 27 -9.74 -3.25 -14.96
CA ILE A 27 -10.93 -3.52 -14.15
C ILE A 27 -10.86 -2.81 -12.80
N ALA A 28 -9.73 -2.94 -12.11
CA ALA A 28 -9.55 -2.40 -10.77
C ALA A 28 -8.74 -1.10 -10.79
N TYR A 29 -8.89 -0.31 -9.74
CA TYR A 29 -8.03 0.84 -9.50
C TYR A 29 -7.64 0.96 -8.04
N PHE A 30 -6.47 1.54 -7.83
CA PHE A 30 -5.85 1.78 -6.54
C PHE A 30 -5.46 3.25 -6.43
N LYS A 31 -5.42 3.77 -5.21
CA LYS A 31 -4.95 5.13 -4.92
C LYS A 31 -3.85 5.09 -3.89
N PHE A 32 -2.72 5.70 -4.22
CA PHE A 32 -1.52 5.71 -3.38
C PHE A 32 -1.01 7.12 -3.11
N SER A 33 -0.33 7.29 -1.98
CA SER A 33 0.54 8.44 -1.74
C SER A 33 1.89 7.99 -1.21
N TYR A 34 2.92 8.80 -1.45
CA TYR A 34 4.31 8.45 -1.17
C TYR A 34 4.90 9.40 -0.14
N HIS A 35 5.52 8.85 0.90
CA HIS A 35 6.00 9.62 2.05
C HIS A 35 7.45 9.26 2.37
N TRP A 36 8.36 10.22 2.29
CA TRP A 36 9.76 9.99 2.66
C TRP A 36 9.91 9.92 4.20
N LYS A 37 10.19 8.73 4.73
CA LYS A 37 10.38 8.45 6.15
C LYS A 37 11.45 7.37 6.34
N ASN A 38 12.15 7.39 7.48
CA ASN A 38 13.12 6.35 7.84
C ASN A 38 14.14 6.06 6.71
N ASN A 39 14.60 7.11 6.02
CA ASN A 39 15.53 7.03 4.90
C ASN A 39 14.99 6.26 3.67
N GLY A 40 13.68 6.28 3.40
CA GLY A 40 13.06 5.73 2.19
C GLY A 40 11.60 6.14 2.05
N TYR A 41 10.91 5.63 1.03
CA TYR A 41 9.49 5.90 0.81
C TYR A 41 8.60 4.85 1.48
N GLU A 42 7.74 5.29 2.40
CA GLU A 42 6.52 4.54 2.74
C GLU A 42 5.44 4.82 1.69
N ILE A 43 4.58 3.84 1.44
CA ILE A 43 3.51 3.91 0.44
C ILE A 43 2.18 3.68 1.13
N ASP A 44 1.35 4.72 1.17
CA ASP A 44 0.02 4.66 1.75
C ASP A 44 -1.01 4.21 0.72
N ILE A 45 -2.00 3.44 1.16
CA ILE A 45 -3.09 2.90 0.34
C ILE A 45 -4.37 3.63 0.74
N HIS A 46 -4.74 4.63 -0.04
CA HIS A 46 -5.98 5.41 0.15
C HIS A 46 -7.21 4.65 -0.33
N GLN A 47 -7.05 3.87 -1.40
CA GLN A 47 -8.11 3.10 -2.00
C GLN A 47 -7.55 1.85 -2.67
N GLN A 48 -8.28 0.75 -2.55
CA GLN A 48 -8.06 -0.52 -3.23
C GLN A 48 -9.41 -1.25 -3.37
N PRO A 49 -9.52 -2.26 -4.24
CA PRO A 49 -10.70 -3.12 -4.27
C PRO A 49 -10.88 -3.88 -2.95
N SER A 50 -12.12 -4.31 -2.72
CA SER A 50 -12.47 -5.27 -1.68
C SER A 50 -11.77 -6.62 -1.94
N TYR A 51 -11.44 -7.33 -0.87
CA TYR A 51 -10.89 -8.70 -0.96
C TYR A 51 -11.96 -9.77 -1.25
N GLU A 52 -13.24 -9.38 -1.38
CA GLU A 52 -14.35 -10.28 -1.72
C GLU A 52 -14.41 -11.51 -0.80
N GLY A 53 -14.33 -11.27 0.52
CA GLY A 53 -14.37 -12.31 1.55
C GLY A 53 -13.07 -13.11 1.74
N ARG A 54 -12.00 -12.80 1.00
CA ARG A 54 -10.69 -13.44 1.17
C ARG A 54 -9.94 -12.93 2.41
N ALA A 55 -8.94 -13.68 2.83
CA ALA A 55 -8.10 -13.33 3.96
C ALA A 55 -7.41 -11.98 3.73
N THR A 56 -7.41 -11.14 4.77
CA THR A 56 -6.82 -9.80 4.71
C THR A 56 -5.81 -9.57 5.81
N ASP A 57 -5.32 -10.63 6.44
CA ASP A 57 -4.22 -10.53 7.38
C ASP A 57 -2.97 -10.02 6.65
N HIS A 58 -2.07 -9.38 7.40
CA HIS A 58 -0.91 -8.71 6.81
C HIS A 58 0.12 -9.68 6.22
N HIS A 59 0.12 -10.96 6.62
CA HIS A 59 1.01 -11.97 6.03
C HIS A 59 0.55 -12.37 4.63
N ILE A 60 -0.75 -12.30 4.35
CA ILE A 60 -1.31 -12.59 3.02
C ILE A 60 -1.42 -11.34 2.15
N SER A 61 -1.97 -10.26 2.72
CA SER A 61 -2.32 -9.05 1.96
C SER A 61 -1.19 -8.02 1.84
N HIS A 62 -0.08 -8.21 2.56
CA HIS A 62 1.08 -7.31 2.57
C HIS A 62 0.72 -5.83 2.78
N ARG A 63 -0.30 -5.57 3.61
CA ARG A 63 -0.68 -4.23 4.06
C ARG A 63 -0.67 -4.16 5.58
N LEU A 64 -0.27 -3.02 6.11
CA LEU A 64 -0.27 -2.68 7.53
C LEU A 64 -1.23 -1.53 7.78
N SER A 65 -1.76 -1.42 8.99
CA SER A 65 -2.52 -0.21 9.39
C SER A 65 -1.63 1.02 9.24
N CYS A 66 -2.18 2.11 8.73
CA CYS A 66 -1.47 3.38 8.64
C CYS A 66 -2.05 4.37 9.67
N GLU A 67 -1.17 5.07 10.38
CA GLU A 67 -1.54 6.08 11.39
C GLU A 67 -1.80 7.47 10.78
N ARG A 68 -1.64 7.59 9.45
CA ARG A 68 -1.91 8.81 8.69
C ARG A 68 -3.39 8.83 8.25
N ASP A 69 -3.68 9.57 7.19
CA ASP A 69 -5.02 9.72 6.63
C ASP A 69 -5.42 8.64 5.63
N ALA A 70 -4.51 7.72 5.30
CA ALA A 70 -4.84 6.47 4.64
C ALA A 70 -5.16 5.37 5.68
N PRO A 71 -6.09 4.44 5.39
CA PRO A 71 -6.39 3.33 6.29
C PRO A 71 -5.25 2.31 6.38
N TYR A 72 -4.47 2.14 5.30
CA TYR A 72 -3.40 1.16 5.21
C TYR A 72 -2.14 1.74 4.54
N LYS A 73 -1.03 1.05 4.73
CA LYS A 73 0.23 1.24 3.97
C LYS A 73 0.76 -0.11 3.51
N ILE A 74 1.54 -0.13 2.43
CA ILE A 74 2.16 -1.37 1.95
C ILE A 74 3.21 -1.82 2.97
N CYS A 75 3.21 -3.11 3.29
CA CYS A 75 4.19 -3.74 4.18
C CYS A 75 5.54 -3.82 3.47
N ILE A 76 6.48 -2.98 3.90
CA ILE A 76 7.86 -2.99 3.40
C ILE A 76 8.78 -2.95 4.61
N SER A 77 9.69 -3.92 4.73
CA SER A 77 10.72 -3.88 5.78
C SER A 77 11.54 -2.60 5.67
N ASN A 78 11.88 -1.96 6.79
CA ASN A 78 12.61 -0.68 6.81
C ASN A 78 13.91 -0.71 5.97
N LEU A 79 14.62 -1.85 5.95
CA LEU A 79 15.84 -2.04 5.16
C LEU A 79 15.61 -2.11 3.64
N LYS A 80 14.36 -2.31 3.21
CA LYS A 80 13.95 -2.49 1.81
C LYS A 80 13.07 -1.33 1.30
N LEU A 81 12.93 -0.24 2.06
CA LEU A 81 12.16 0.92 1.61
C LEU A 81 12.75 1.49 0.31
N PRO A 82 11.91 1.75 -0.73
CA PRO A 82 12.35 2.39 -1.96
C PRO A 82 13.06 3.71 -1.70
N LYS A 83 14.19 3.96 -2.37
CA LYS A 83 15.01 5.18 -2.16
C LYS A 83 14.69 6.31 -3.13
N THR A 84 13.80 6.08 -4.10
CA THR A 84 13.35 7.09 -5.06
C THR A 84 11.84 7.02 -5.21
N LEU A 85 11.23 8.14 -5.60
CA LEU A 85 9.79 8.21 -5.85
C LEU A 85 9.39 7.23 -6.98
N GLU A 86 10.21 7.16 -8.03
CA GLU A 86 10.00 6.24 -9.14
C GLU A 86 10.02 4.78 -8.67
N ALA A 87 10.97 4.39 -7.82
CA ALA A 87 11.01 3.04 -7.26
C ALA A 87 9.78 2.75 -6.39
N ALA A 88 9.31 3.72 -5.62
CA ALA A 88 8.09 3.60 -4.82
C ALA A 88 6.84 3.42 -5.70
N GLN A 89 6.74 4.20 -6.78
CA GLN A 89 5.66 4.07 -7.77
C GLN A 89 5.67 2.69 -8.42
N LYS A 90 6.83 2.22 -8.92
CA LYS A 90 6.96 0.87 -9.49
C LYS A 90 6.58 -0.22 -8.49
N PHE A 91 6.97 -0.07 -7.22
CA PHE A 91 6.62 -1.00 -6.16
C PHE A 91 5.10 -1.04 -5.93
N SER A 92 4.44 0.12 -5.83
CA SER A 92 2.98 0.20 -5.66
C SER A 92 2.20 -0.40 -6.83
N VAL A 93 2.71 -0.25 -8.05
CA VAL A 93 2.13 -0.86 -9.26
C VAL A 93 2.22 -2.39 -9.17
N ALA A 94 3.40 -2.94 -8.86
CA ALA A 94 3.56 -4.37 -8.69
C ALA A 94 2.65 -4.92 -7.57
N PHE A 95 2.60 -4.22 -6.44
CA PHE A 95 1.69 -4.57 -5.34
C PHE A 95 0.22 -4.59 -5.79
N ALA A 96 -0.23 -3.57 -6.53
CA ALA A 96 -1.59 -3.50 -7.04
C ALA A 96 -1.93 -4.68 -7.95
N GLU A 97 -1.03 -5.04 -8.86
CA GLU A 97 -1.21 -6.17 -9.77
C GLU A 97 -1.28 -7.51 -9.02
N TYR A 98 -0.36 -7.76 -8.08
CA TYR A 98 -0.39 -8.99 -7.28
C TYR A 98 -1.62 -9.08 -6.38
N THR A 99 -2.00 -7.96 -5.77
CA THR A 99 -3.21 -7.87 -4.95
C THR A 99 -4.44 -8.16 -5.78
N TRP A 100 -4.51 -7.59 -6.98
CA TRP A 100 -5.64 -7.81 -7.88
C TRP A 100 -5.73 -9.27 -8.35
N GLU A 101 -4.59 -9.88 -8.67
CA GLU A 101 -4.54 -11.30 -9.03
C GLU A 101 -4.97 -12.18 -7.85
N TYR A 102 -4.56 -11.86 -6.63
CA TYR A 102 -5.03 -12.55 -5.42
C TYR A 102 -6.55 -12.43 -5.25
N ILE A 103 -7.11 -11.24 -5.48
CA ILE A 103 -8.56 -11.03 -5.40
C ILE A 103 -9.30 -11.85 -6.45
N LYS A 104 -8.76 -12.00 -7.66
CA LYS A 104 -9.38 -12.81 -8.71
C LYS A 104 -9.29 -14.32 -8.41
N THR A 105 -8.10 -14.79 -8.03
CA THR A 105 -7.77 -16.23 -8.07
C THR A 105 -7.63 -16.88 -6.70
N GLY A 106 -7.37 -16.09 -5.66
CA GLY A 106 -6.99 -16.60 -4.34
C GLY A 106 -5.53 -17.02 -4.22
N VAL A 107 -4.71 -16.92 -5.28
CA VAL A 107 -3.27 -17.21 -5.22
C VAL A 107 -2.56 -16.07 -4.49
N SER A 108 -1.90 -16.36 -3.37
CA SER A 108 -1.27 -15.32 -2.53
C SER A 108 -0.14 -14.59 -3.26
N ILE A 109 0.17 -13.38 -2.82
CA ILE A 109 1.26 -12.56 -3.39
C ILE A 109 2.59 -13.32 -3.30
N ASP A 110 2.87 -13.99 -2.19
CA ASP A 110 4.09 -14.77 -1.99
C ASP A 110 4.20 -15.91 -3.01
N THR A 111 3.11 -16.66 -3.23
CA THR A 111 3.08 -17.73 -4.24
C THR A 111 3.30 -17.18 -5.65
N GLN A 112 2.69 -16.04 -5.98
CA GLN A 112 2.89 -15.38 -7.28
C GLN A 112 4.36 -14.99 -7.50
N ILE A 113 5.02 -14.43 -6.48
CA ILE A 113 6.44 -14.05 -6.53
C ILE A 113 7.34 -15.28 -6.70
N SER A 114 7.08 -16.37 -5.96
CA SER A 114 7.82 -17.62 -6.08
C SER A 114 7.77 -18.19 -7.49
N ILE A 115 6.58 -18.28 -8.08
CA ILE A 115 6.39 -18.78 -9.46
C ILE A 115 7.13 -17.91 -10.48
N GLN A 116 7.09 -16.58 -10.32
CA GLN A 116 7.83 -15.69 -11.22
C GLN A 116 9.35 -15.82 -11.09
N ALA A 117 9.87 -16.12 -9.90
CA ALA A 117 11.30 -16.31 -9.68
C ALA A 117 11.79 -17.60 -10.35
N GLU A 118 11.01 -18.68 -10.28
CA GLU A 118 11.30 -19.96 -10.95
C GLU A 118 11.32 -19.81 -12.47
N ASN A 119 10.35 -19.09 -13.05
CA ASN A 119 10.27 -18.87 -14.51
C ASN A 119 11.37 -17.97 -15.10
N ARG A 120 12.19 -17.33 -14.25
CA ARG A 120 13.30 -16.47 -14.68
C ARG A 120 14.66 -17.18 -14.65
N GLN A 121 14.70 -18.43 -14.19
CA GLN A 121 15.88 -19.29 -14.21
C GLN A 121 15.96 -20.05 -15.54
#